data_AF-A0A9P3NPW6-F1
#
_entry.id   AF-A0A9P3NPW6-F1
#
_cell.length_a   1.000
_cell.length_b   1.000
_cell.length_c   1.000
_cell.angle_alpha   90.00
_cell.angle_beta   90.00
_cell.angle_gamma   90.00
#
_symmetry.space_group_name_H-M   'P 1'
#
loop_
_entity.id
_entity.type
_entity.pdbx_description
1 polymer ?
#
loop_
_entity_poly.entity_id
_entity_poly.type
_entity_poly.pdbx_seq_one_letter_code
_entity_poly.pdbx_strand_id
1 'polypeptide(L)' 'MKQPEGLDDGGGRVCTLKKAIYGLKHAPRAWYHKLEEALLAGGFKKSECDPSLFLLQEKVALGEETP' A
#
# COMPACT_ATOMS: atom_id res chain seq x y z
N MET A 1 17.79 8.81 -13.43
CA MET A 1 16.93 8.07 -14.39
C MET A 1 17.54 8.25 -15.76
N LYS A 2 17.55 7.20 -16.59
CA LYS A 2 18.10 7.23 -17.95
C LYS A 2 16.97 6.88 -18.92
N GLN A 3 16.92 7.54 -20.08
CA GLN A 3 16.00 7.18 -21.15
C GLN A 3 16.21 5.71 -21.52
N PRO A 4 15.13 4.91 -21.67
CA PRO A 4 15.27 3.52 -22.06
C PRO A 4 15.92 3.40 -23.45
N GLU A 5 16.69 2.33 -23.61
CA GLU A 5 17.39 2.04 -24.85
C GLU A 5 16.41 1.85 -26.01
N GLY A 6 16.71 2.40 -27.18
CA GLY A 6 15.83 2.37 -28.36
C GLY A 6 14.73 3.44 -28.41
N LEU A 7 14.64 4.30 -27.39
CA LEU A 7 13.69 5.43 -27.34
C LEU A 7 14.40 6.79 -27.25
N ASP A 8 15.71 6.83 -27.51
CA ASP A 8 16.53 8.04 -27.46
C ASP A 8 16.26 8.94 -28.68
N ASP A 9 15.66 10.10 -28.43
CA ASP A 9 15.37 11.14 -29.41
C ASP A 9 16.41 12.28 -29.38
N GLY A 10 17.52 12.11 -28.63
CA GLY A 10 18.52 13.14 -28.38
C GLY A 10 18.06 14.24 -27.42
N GLY A 11 16.82 14.17 -26.93
CA GLY A 11 16.24 15.14 -26.02
C GLY A 11 16.39 14.77 -24.54
N GLY A 12 16.74 13.53 -24.22
CA GLY A 12 16.86 13.03 -22.85
C GLY A 12 15.55 13.08 -22.04
N ARG A 13 14.41 13.27 -22.72
CA ARG A 13 13.10 13.42 -22.08
C ARG A 13 12.51 12.06 -21.77
N VAL A 14 11.94 11.92 -20.58
CA VAL A 14 11.27 10.69 -20.15
C VAL A 14 9.92 11.00 -19.55
N CYS A 15 8.90 10.24 -19.93
CA CYS A 15 7.60 10.26 -19.26
C CYS A 15 7.64 9.29 -18.07
N THR A 16 7.39 9.79 -16.87
CA THR A 16 7.41 8.98 -15.64
C THR A 16 6.01 8.86 -15.05
N LEU A 17 5.64 7.63 -14.68
CA LEU A 17 4.42 7.39 -13.95
C LEU A 17 4.64 7.73 -12.47
N LYS A 18 3.92 8.75 -11.97
CA LYS A 18 3.94 9.13 -10.55
C LYS A 18 3.10 8.20 -9.68
N LYS A 19 2.16 7.47 -10.28
CA LYS A 19 1.25 6.51 -9.64
C LYS A 19 1.12 5.28 -10.52
N ALA A 20 0.86 4.14 -9.90
CA ALA A 20 0.56 2.94 -10.64
C ALA A 20 -0.80 3.07 -11.33
N ILE A 21 -0.81 2.91 -12.65
CA ILE A 21 -2.04 2.82 -13.45
C ILE A 21 -2.45 1.36 -13.59
N TYR A 22 -3.72 1.11 -13.86
CA TYR A 22 -4.22 -0.24 -14.11
C TYR A 22 -3.49 -0.89 -15.30
N GLY A 23 -3.31 -2.22 -15.25
CA GLY A 23 -2.62 -2.99 -16.28
C GLY A 23 -1.09 -3.05 -16.12
N LEU A 24 -0.47 -2.25 -15.25
CA LEU A 24 0.93 -2.46 -14.88
C LEU A 24 1.08 -3.74 -14.07
N LYS A 25 2.10 -4.54 -14.40
CA LYS A 25 2.49 -5.74 -13.61
C LYS A 25 2.69 -5.43 -12.13
N HIS A 26 3.15 -4.23 -11.79
CA HIS A 26 3.39 -3.78 -10.42
C HIS A 26 2.20 -3.06 -9.78
N ALA A 27 1.13 -2.79 -10.52
CA ALA A 27 -0.03 -2.10 -9.99
C ALA A 27 -0.65 -2.82 -8.79
N PRO A 28 -0.88 -4.15 -8.80
CA PRO A 28 -1.49 -4.83 -7.67
C PRO A 28 -0.70 -4.64 -6.37
N ARG A 29 0.63 -4.67 -6.45
CA ARG A 29 1.50 -4.46 -5.29
C ARG A 29 1.46 -3.02 -4.79
N ALA A 30 1.46 -2.04 -5.68
CA ALA A 30 1.35 -0.63 -5.30
C ALA A 30 0.00 -0.34 -4.63
N TRP A 31 -1.09 -0.94 -5.12
CA TRP A 31 -2.41 -0.84 -4.51
C TRP A 31 -2.47 -1.53 -3.15
N TYR A 32 -1.88 -2.72 -3.00
CA TYR A 32 -1.79 -3.40 -1.70
C TYR A 32 -1.07 -2.55 -0.66
N HIS A 33 0.10 -1.96 -1.00
CA HIS A 33 0.80 -1.07 -0.07
C HIS A 33 -0.04 0.14 0.32
N LYS A 34 -0.76 0.75 -0.63
CA LYS A 34 -1.65 1.86 -0.32
C LYS A 34 -2.81 1.46 0.61
N LEU A 35 -3.35 0.27 0.42
CA LEU A 35 -4.39 -0.31 1.28
C LEU A 35 -3.84 -0.58 2.69
N GLU A 36 -2.67 -1.23 2.78
CA GLU A 36 -1.98 -1.52 4.04
C GLU A 36 -1.75 -0.24 4.85
N GLU A 37 -1.18 0.80 4.23
CA GLU A 37 -1.00 2.12 4.87
C GLU A 37 -2.31 2.70 5.41
N ALA A 38 -3.40 2.62 4.64
CA ALA A 38 -4.70 3.15 5.04
C ALA A 38 -5.31 2.37 6.22
N LEU A 39 -5.21 1.03 6.20
CA LEU A 39 -5.70 0.18 7.27
C LEU A 39 -4.90 0.38 8.57
N LEU A 40 -3.57 0.44 8.48
CA LEU A 40 -2.70 0.71 9.63
C LEU A 40 -3.00 2.10 10.23
N ALA A 41 -3.17 3.13 9.39
CA ALA A 41 -3.59 4.45 9.85
C ALA A 41 -4.98 4.46 10.49
N GLY A 42 -5.86 3.55 10.07
CA GLY A 42 -7.17 3.30 10.65
C GLY A 42 -7.17 2.46 11.94
N GLY A 43 -6.01 2.10 12.48
CA GLY A 43 -5.88 1.34 13.73
C GLY A 43 -5.99 -0.18 13.57
N PHE A 44 -6.03 -0.69 12.34
CA PHE A 44 -5.96 -2.13 12.10
C PHE A 44 -4.53 -2.65 12.32
N LYS A 45 -4.41 -3.90 12.77
CA LYS A 45 -3.15 -4.62 12.89
C LYS A 45 -3.11 -5.76 11.88
N LYS A 46 -1.98 -5.90 11.18
CA LYS A 46 -1.73 -7.01 10.25
C LYS A 46 -1.58 -8.33 11.01
N SER A 47 -2.16 -9.40 10.48
CA SER A 47 -1.98 -10.75 11.02
C SER A 47 -0.58 -11.28 10.73
N GLU A 48 0.02 -11.98 11.70
CA GLU A 48 1.32 -12.63 11.53
C GLU A 48 1.22 -13.93 10.71
N CYS A 49 0.07 -14.60 10.78
CA CYS A 49 -0.15 -15.87 10.09
C CYS A 49 -0.60 -15.69 8.63
N ASP A 50 -1.23 -14.55 8.31
CA ASP A 50 -1.77 -14.28 6.96
C ASP A 50 -1.54 -12.80 6.57
N PRO A 51 -0.68 -12.52 5.57
CA PRO A 51 -0.42 -11.17 5.08
C PRO A 51 -1.63 -10.44 4.48
N SER A 52 -2.69 -11.15 4.12
CA SER A 52 -3.92 -10.56 3.57
C SER A 52 -4.94 -10.18 4.65
N LEU A 53 -4.74 -10.61 5.90
CA LEU A 53 -5.66 -10.40 7.00
C LEU A 53 -5.26 -9.20 7.87
N PHE A 54 -6.23 -8.33 8.14
CA PHE A 54 -6.09 -7.18 9.03
C PHE A 54 -7.20 -7.23 10.10
N LEU A 55 -6.83 -7.01 11.36
CA LEU A 55 -7.72 -7.11 12.51
C LEU A 55 -7.81 -5.77 13.23
N LEU A 56 -9.02 -5.32 13.51
CA LEU A 56 -9.25 -4.19 14.41
C LEU A 56 -9.51 -4.75 15.82
N GLN A 57 -8.62 -4.44 16.77
CA GLN A 57 -8.84 -4.78 18.16
C GLN A 57 -9.65 -3.67 18.83
N GLU A 58 -10.97 -3.80 18.87
CA GLU A 58 -11.76 -3.01 19.81
C GLU A 58 -11.46 -3.52 21.23
N LYS A 59 -11.04 -2.62 22.11
CA LYS A 59 -11.11 -2.89 23.54
C LYS A 59 -12.59 -2.99 23.89
N VAL A 60 -13.13 -4.21 23.91
CA VAL A 60 -14.36 -4.47 24.65
C VAL A 60 -14.03 -4.12 26.09
N ALA A 61 -14.55 -2.98 26.56
CA ALA A 61 -14.54 -2.64 27.98
C ALA A 61 -15.39 -3.70 28.68
N LEU A 62 -14.76 -4.81 29.09
CA LEU A 62 -15.32 -5.62 30.16
C LEU A 62 -15.40 -4.68 31.37
N GLY A 63 -16.63 -4.48 31.85
CA GLY A 63 -16.92 -3.53 32.90
C GLY A 63 -15.99 -3.70 34.10
N GLU A 64 -15.23 -2.65 34.39
CA GLU A 64 -14.71 -2.46 35.73
C GLU A 64 -15.88 -1.97 36.60
N GLU A 65 -16.57 -2.93 37.22
CA GLU A 65 -17.27 -2.66 38.48
C GLU A 65 -16.20 -2.21 39.48
N THR A 66 -16.21 -0.92 39.81
CA THR A 66 -15.44 -0.37 40.93
C THR A 66 -16.36 -0.31 42.16
N PRO A 67 -15.84 -0.63 43.36
CA PRO A 67 -16.62 -0.89 44.57
C PRO A 67 -17.37 0.33 45.13
#